data_AF-A0A924WV75-F1
#
_entry.id   AF-A0A924WV75-F1
#
_cell.length_a   1.000
_cell.length_b   1.000
_cell.length_c   1.000
_cell.angle_alpha   90.00
_cell.angle_beta   90.00
_cell.angle_gamma   90.00
#
_symmetry.space_group_name_H-M   'P 1'
#
loop_
_entity.id
_entity.type
_entity.pdbx_description
1 polymer ?
#
loop_
_entity_poly.entity_id
_entity_poly.type
_entity_poly.pdbx_seq_one_letter_code
_entity_poly.pdbx_strand_id
1 'polypeptide(L)'
;MSSINPIGVPNSIAPVAPKAIPKPEAAASSAAPAAPDRVDRLELSSVQSMLNQLKTNDVRIDKVNEIKAQIAAGTYETDEKLDAAADKLLDEVL
;
A
#
# COMPACT_ATOMS: atom_id res chain seq x y z
N MET A 1 -30.21 -28.06 -40.94
CA MET A 1 -29.18 -27.00 -40.83
C MET A 1 -28.23 -27.38 -39.71
N SER A 2 -27.23 -28.21 -40.01
CA SER A 2 -26.13 -28.56 -39.07
C SER A 2 -24.83 -28.56 -39.86
N SER A 3 -23.96 -27.61 -39.54
CA SER A 3 -22.67 -27.42 -40.19
C SER A 3 -21.58 -28.12 -39.37
N ILE A 4 -21.07 -29.25 -39.87
CA ILE A 4 -19.90 -29.94 -39.33
C ILE A 4 -18.67 -29.30 -39.99
N ASN A 5 -17.75 -28.74 -39.19
CA ASN A 5 -16.45 -28.27 -39.68
C ASN A 5 -15.50 -29.46 -39.91
N PRO A 6 -14.85 -29.58 -41.08
CA PRO A 6 -13.80 -30.57 -41.28
C PRO A 6 -12.51 -30.12 -40.58
N ILE A 7 -11.98 -30.97 -39.70
CA ILE A 7 -10.63 -30.86 -39.14
C ILE A 7 -9.67 -31.44 -40.16
N GLY A 8 -8.79 -30.62 -40.74
CA GLY A 8 -7.76 -31.12 -41.64
C GLY A 8 -7.03 -30.04 -42.41
N VAL A 9 -6.18 -29.26 -41.74
CA VAL A 9 -5.07 -28.56 -42.41
C VAL A 9 -3.85 -28.56 -41.47
N PRO A 10 -2.71 -29.18 -41.84
CA PRO A 10 -1.47 -29.05 -41.08
C PRO A 10 -0.78 -27.73 -41.48
N ASN A 11 -0.78 -26.74 -40.58
CA ASN A 11 0.02 -25.53 -40.80
C ASN A 11 1.42 -25.76 -40.22
N SER A 12 2.42 -25.88 -41.10
CA SER A 12 3.83 -26.06 -40.73
C SER A 12 4.40 -24.73 -40.21
N ILE A 13 4.73 -24.66 -38.92
CA ILE A 13 5.38 -23.49 -38.32
C ILE A 13 6.87 -23.58 -38.60
N ALA A 14 7.38 -22.74 -39.51
CA ALA A 14 8.81 -22.56 -39.73
C ALA A 14 9.41 -21.64 -38.65
N PRO A 15 10.58 -21.96 -38.07
CA PRO A 15 11.24 -21.10 -37.09
C PRO A 15 11.90 -19.89 -37.77
N VAL A 16 11.66 -18.69 -37.24
CA VAL A 16 12.32 -17.46 -37.67
C VAL A 16 13.68 -17.35 -36.98
N ALA A 17 14.76 -17.44 -37.75
CA ALA A 17 16.12 -17.21 -37.27
C ALA A 17 16.40 -15.71 -37.10
N PRO A 18 17.03 -15.27 -35.99
CA PRO A 18 17.39 -13.87 -35.81
C PRO A 18 18.56 -13.49 -36.74
N LYS A 19 18.39 -12.40 -37.48
CA LYS A 19 19.40 -11.82 -38.37
C LYS A 19 20.38 -10.99 -37.53
N ALA A 20 21.62 -11.46 -37.39
CA ALA A 20 22.68 -10.72 -36.70
C ALA A 20 23.11 -9.50 -37.53
N ILE A 21 23.19 -8.34 -36.89
CA ILE A 21 23.71 -7.09 -37.45
C ILE A 21 25.16 -6.94 -36.95
N PRO A 22 26.19 -6.86 -37.81
CA PRO A 22 27.53 -6.52 -37.34
C PRO A 22 27.62 -5.01 -37.10
N LYS A 23 27.91 -4.61 -35.85
CA LYS A 23 28.24 -3.22 -35.50
C LYS A 23 29.76 -3.07 -35.45
N PRO A 24 30.36 -2.12 -36.19
CA PRO A 24 31.79 -1.89 -36.10
C PRO A 24 32.14 -1.03 -34.88
N GLU A 25 33.32 -1.33 -34.36
CA GLU A 25 34.26 -0.45 -33.67
C GLU A 25 34.08 -0.16 -32.17
N ALA A 26 35.18 -0.43 -31.47
CA ALA A 26 35.42 -0.24 -30.06
C ALA A 26 35.98 1.16 -29.77
N ALA A 27 36.00 1.49 -28.48
CA ALA A 27 36.67 2.61 -27.82
C ALA A 27 35.91 3.95 -27.71
N ALA A 28 34.95 3.98 -26.78
CA ALA A 28 34.86 5.04 -25.79
C ALA A 28 34.24 4.45 -24.51
N SER A 29 35.03 4.36 -23.45
CA SER A 29 34.56 3.96 -22.13
C SER A 29 33.66 5.06 -21.58
N SER A 30 32.37 4.99 -21.88
CA SER A 30 31.38 5.76 -21.13
C SER A 30 31.18 5.03 -19.81
N ALA A 31 31.61 5.64 -18.71
CA ALA A 31 31.24 5.20 -17.37
C ALA A 31 29.72 4.96 -17.37
N ALA A 32 29.33 3.71 -17.16
CA ALA A 32 27.93 3.36 -17.02
C ALA A 32 27.39 4.13 -15.80
N PRO A 33 26.26 4.84 -15.90
CA PRO A 33 25.63 5.39 -14.71
C PRO A 33 25.35 4.22 -13.76
N ALA A 34 25.81 4.35 -12.51
CA ALA A 34 25.57 3.35 -11.48
C ALA A 34 24.07 3.02 -11.49
N ALA A 35 23.76 1.72 -11.61
CA ALA A 35 22.38 1.26 -11.56
C ALA A 35 21.74 1.81 -10.27
N PRO A 36 20.53 2.39 -10.32
CA PRO A 36 19.86 2.83 -9.11
C PRO A 36 19.71 1.62 -8.20
N ASP A 37 20.03 1.78 -6.91
CA ASP A 37 19.74 0.78 -5.90
C ASP A 37 18.28 0.36 -6.07
N ARG A 38 18.06 -0.93 -6.30
CA ARG A 38 16.71 -1.49 -6.44
C ARG A 38 16.04 -1.41 -5.07
N VAL A 39 15.34 -0.31 -4.83
CA VAL A 39 14.52 -0.11 -3.65
C VAL A 39 13.14 -0.70 -3.94
N ASP A 40 12.84 -1.85 -3.36
CA ASP A 40 11.49 -2.42 -3.41
C ASP A 40 10.54 -1.51 -2.60
N ARG A 41 9.54 -0.94 -3.28
CA ARG A 41 8.50 -0.11 -2.66
C ARG A 41 7.21 -0.91 -2.60
N LEU A 42 6.74 -1.18 -1.38
CA LEU A 42 5.45 -1.81 -1.13
C LEU A 42 4.42 -0.74 -0.76
N GLU A 43 3.34 -0.65 -1.53
CA GLU A 43 2.21 0.23 -1.23
C GLU A 43 1.17 -0.52 -0.39
N LEU A 44 1.04 -0.14 0.89
CA LEU A 44 0.17 -0.83 1.85
C LEU A 44 -1.30 -0.32 1.86
N SER A 45 -1.67 0.59 0.96
CA SER A 45 -2.95 1.31 1.01
C SER A 45 -4.20 0.40 1.11
N SER A 46 -4.18 -0.77 0.49
CA SER A 46 -5.29 -1.73 0.54
C SER A 46 -5.47 -2.36 1.92
N VAL A 47 -4.38 -2.70 2.60
CA VAL A 47 -4.36 -3.29 3.95
C VAL A 47 -4.85 -2.26 4.97
N GLN A 48 -4.42 -1.01 4.83
CA GLN A 48 -4.86 0.09 5.70
C GLN A 48 -6.37 0.35 5.56
N SER A 49 -6.89 0.33 4.33
CA SER A 49 -8.34 0.50 4.09
C SER A 49 -9.15 -0.63 4.73
N MET A 50 -8.70 -1.88 4.58
CA MET A 50 -9.37 -3.04 5.16
C MET A 50 -9.30 -3.02 6.69
N LEU A 51 -8.15 -2.67 7.27
CA LEU A 51 -8.01 -2.50 8.71
C LEU A 51 -8.90 -1.37 9.25
N ASN A 52 -9.03 -0.26 8.54
CA ASN A 52 -9.92 0.83 8.94
C ASN A 52 -11.41 0.44 8.89
N GLN A 53 -11.80 -0.38 7.91
CA GLN A 53 -13.16 -0.96 7.84
C GLN A 53 -13.42 -1.96 8.98
N LEU A 54 -12.40 -2.70 9.41
CA LEU A 54 -12.50 -3.61 10.57
C LEU A 54 -12.43 -2.86 11.91
N LYS A 55 -11.77 -1.70 11.93
CA LYS A 55 -11.67 -0.78 13.08
C LYS A 55 -12.93 0.06 13.27
N THR A 56 -14.04 -0.22 12.60
CA THR A 56 -15.37 0.23 13.01
C THR A 56 -15.73 -0.43 14.34
N ASN A 57 -14.95 -0.09 15.37
CA ASN A 57 -15.28 -0.30 16.75
C ASN A 57 -16.50 0.57 16.98
N ASP A 58 -17.58 -0.08 17.39
CA ASP A 58 -18.81 0.57 17.77
C ASP A 58 -18.47 1.68 18.77
N VAL A 59 -18.60 2.92 18.33
CA VAL A 59 -18.34 4.07 19.21
C VAL A 59 -19.35 3.93 20.32
N ARG A 60 -18.88 3.78 21.56
CA ARG A 60 -19.78 3.66 22.72
C ARG A 60 -20.48 4.99 22.96
N ILE A 61 -21.55 5.24 22.22
CA ILE A 61 -22.29 6.50 22.21
C ILE A 61 -22.72 6.90 23.62
N ASP A 62 -23.12 5.93 24.45
CA ASP A 62 -23.52 6.18 25.85
C ASP A 62 -22.39 6.81 26.67
N LYS A 63 -21.17 6.25 26.56
CA LYS A 63 -19.99 6.80 27.24
C LYS A 63 -19.63 8.18 26.72
N VAL A 64 -19.78 8.40 25.42
CA VAL A 64 -19.52 9.73 24.82
C VAL A 64 -20.51 10.75 25.36
N ASN A 65 -21.79 10.40 25.46
CA ASN A 65 -22.82 11.30 25.98
C ASN A 65 -22.61 11.60 27.48
N GLU A 66 -22.25 10.58 28.27
CA GLU A 66 -21.91 10.75 29.68
C GLU A 66 -20.72 11.71 29.87
N ILE A 67 -19.63 11.49 29.12
CA ILE A 67 -18.45 12.35 29.18
C ILE A 67 -18.79 13.78 28.75
N LYS A 68 -19.58 13.96 27.68
CA LYS A 68 -20.04 15.28 27.25
C LYS A 68 -20.84 16.00 28.34
N ALA A 69 -21.70 15.29 29.06
CA ALA A 69 -22.45 15.85 30.18
C ALA A 69 -21.53 16.26 31.33
N GLN A 70 -20.53 15.44 31.68
CA GLN A 70 -19.53 15.78 32.70
C GLN A 70 -18.69 17.01 32.31
N ILE A 71 -18.32 17.14 31.04
CA ILE A 71 -17.59 18.32 30.52
C ILE A 71 -18.47 19.56 30.62
N ALA A 72 -19.74 19.48 30.18
CA ALA A 72 -20.68 20.60 30.26
C ALA A 72 -20.96 21.03 31.71
N ALA A 73 -20.95 20.07 32.65
CA ALA A 73 -21.09 20.33 34.08
C ALA A 73 -19.78 20.83 34.74
N GLY A 74 -18.64 20.82 34.04
CA GLY A 74 -17.33 21.17 34.58
C GLY A 74 -16.77 20.14 35.57
N THR A 75 -17.35 18.94 35.67
CA THR A 75 -16.93 17.89 36.60
C THR A 75 -16.01 16.86 35.96
N TYR A 76 -15.71 17.01 34.66
CA TYR A 76 -14.81 16.11 33.95
C TYR A 76 -13.33 16.36 34.31
N GLU A 77 -12.96 17.62 34.56
CA GLU A 77 -11.59 18.04 34.86
C GLU A 77 -11.31 17.85 36.35
N THR A 78 -10.60 16.78 36.68
CA THR A 78 -10.12 16.48 38.04
C THR A 78 -8.59 16.51 38.03
N ASP A 79 -7.98 16.85 39.18
CA ASP A 79 -6.51 16.91 39.31
C ASP A 79 -5.83 15.62 38.82
N GLU A 80 -6.40 14.47 39.18
CA GLU A 80 -5.91 13.14 38.78
C GLU A 80 -5.91 12.92 37.26
N LYS A 81 -6.92 13.47 36.54
CA LYS A 81 -7.00 13.36 35.08
C LYS A 81 -6.05 14.34 34.40
N LEU A 82 -5.79 15.49 35.01
CA LEU A 82 -4.83 16.47 34.49
C LEU A 82 -3.40 15.95 34.60
N ASP A 83 -3.03 15.39 35.75
CA ASP A 83 -1.72 14.75 35.94
C ASP A 83 -1.52 13.60 34.95
N ALA A 84 -2.50 12.70 34.83
CA ALA A 84 -2.43 11.59 33.87
C ALA A 84 -2.38 12.06 32.40
N ALA A 85 -3.03 13.19 32.07
CA ALA A 85 -2.95 13.77 30.73
C ALA A 85 -1.56 14.38 30.47
N ALA A 86 -0.97 15.04 31.47
CA ALA A 86 0.38 15.59 31.38
C ALA A 86 1.43 14.48 31.17
N ASP A 87 1.35 13.40 31.94
CA ASP A 87 2.25 12.25 31.81
C ASP A 87 2.18 11.64 30.40
N LYS A 88 0.96 11.40 29.89
CA LYS A 88 0.79 10.84 28.54
C LYS A 88 1.27 11.76 27.43
N LEU A 89 1.14 13.08 27.61
CA LEU A 89 1.64 14.05 26.64
C LEU A 89 3.17 14.00 26.58
N LEU A 90 3.83 13.88 27.73
CA LEU A 90 5.29 13.73 27.79
C LEU A 90 5.74 12.42 27.15
N ASP A 91 5.02 11.32 27.37
CA ASP A 91 5.28 10.03 26.71
C ASP A 91 5.11 10.06 25.19
N GLU A 92 4.21 10.90 24.66
CA GLU A 92 3.99 11.01 23.21
C GLU A 92 5.09 11.81 22.50
N VAL A 93 5.69 12.78 23.20
CA VAL A 93 6.67 13.73 22.62
C VAL A 93 8.12 13.23 22.74
N LEU A 94 8.42 12.40 23.74
CA LEU A 94 9.77 11.84 24.00
C LEU A 94 10.03 10.54 23.24
#